data_AF-A0AAU2SNZ4-F1
#
_entry.id   AF-A0AAU2SNZ4-F1
#
_cell.length_a   1.000
_cell.length_b   1.000
_cell.length_c   1.000
_cell.angle_alpha   90.00
_cell.angle_beta   90.00
_cell.angle_gamma   90.00
#
_symmetry.space_group_name_H-M   'P 1'
#
loop_
_entity.id
_entity.type
_entity.pdbx_description
1 polymer ?
#
loop_
_entity_poly.entity_id
_entity_poly.type
_entity_poly.pdbx_seq_one_letter_code
_entity_poly.pdbx_strand_id
1 'polypeptide(L)'
;MNKAPSQLTAQACEMTDEELAQQAAQVAAGWVSADTPLSQDQGWHLVGLQYAGSAQGEMHTWDGVRAWQQQLVQALKAADGSADSAGRIATARSEAVAQMRDKFLAGIRSAEQLNKTWISSTDPRAALCAFISRFQ
;
A
#
# COMPACT_ATOMS: atom_id res chain seq x y z
N MET A 1 -12.50 25.20 9.99
CA MET A 1 -11.10 25.34 10.44
C MET A 1 -10.24 24.50 9.51
N ASN A 2 -9.62 25.13 8.52
CA ASN A 2 -8.76 24.45 7.55
C ASN A 2 -7.37 24.28 8.18
N LYS A 3 -7.03 23.06 8.61
CA LYS A 3 -5.62 22.74 8.88
C LYS A 3 -4.87 22.82 7.56
N ALA A 4 -3.74 23.54 7.56
CA ALA A 4 -2.91 23.71 6.39
C ALA A 4 -2.44 22.32 5.89
N PRO A 5 -2.68 21.95 4.62
CA PRO A 5 -2.20 20.69 4.04
C PRO A 5 -0.66 20.59 3.97
N SER A 6 0.08 21.64 4.36
CA SER A 6 1.52 21.75 4.17
C SER A 6 2.39 21.12 5.28
N GLN A 7 1.89 20.96 6.51
CA GLN A 7 2.72 20.41 7.62
C GLN A 7 2.69 18.89 7.69
N LEU A 8 1.55 18.26 7.40
CA LEU A 8 1.40 16.80 7.44
C LEU A 8 2.13 16.12 6.27
N THR A 9 2.06 16.72 5.08
CA THR A 9 2.82 16.24 3.92
C THR A 9 4.33 16.44 4.10
N ALA A 10 4.76 17.51 4.77
CA ALA A 10 6.18 17.69 5.09
C ALA A 10 6.69 16.61 6.07
N GLN A 11 5.95 16.32 7.14
CA GLN A 11 6.32 15.27 8.10
C GLN A 11 6.33 13.86 7.49
N ALA A 12 5.35 13.51 6.67
CA ALA A 12 5.35 12.22 5.99
C ALA A 12 6.54 12.08 5.01
N CYS A 13 6.96 13.17 4.37
CA CYS A 13 8.06 13.14 3.41
C CYS A 13 9.46 13.17 4.06
N GLU A 14 9.56 13.46 5.37
CA GLU A 14 10.79 13.34 6.17
C GLU A 14 11.10 11.90 6.62
N MET A 15 10.14 10.98 6.47
CA MET A 15 10.27 9.56 6.84
C MET A 15 11.26 8.81 5.92
N THR A 16 11.87 7.74 6.43
CA THR A 16 12.66 6.82 5.58
C THR A 16 11.76 6.09 4.57
N ASP A 17 12.35 5.48 3.53
CA ASP A 17 11.57 4.67 2.57
C ASP A 17 10.83 3.52 3.26
N GLU A 18 11.47 2.89 4.25
CA GLU A 18 10.89 1.83 5.06
C GLU A 18 9.70 2.32 5.86
N GLU A 19 9.81 3.47 6.50
CA GLU A 19 8.75 4.08 7.28
C GLU A 19 7.56 4.51 6.40
N LEU A 20 7.84 5.13 5.24
CA LEU A 20 6.83 5.47 4.23
C LEU A 20 6.09 4.22 3.75
N ALA A 21 6.83 3.20 3.32
CA ALA A 21 6.24 1.96 2.82
C ALA A 21 5.43 1.25 3.92
N GLN A 22 5.92 1.26 5.16
CA GLN A 22 5.23 0.65 6.30
C GLN A 22 3.92 1.37 6.60
N GLN A 23 3.91 2.70 6.65
CA GLN A 23 2.72 3.50 6.93
C GLN A 23 1.69 3.37 5.79
N ALA A 24 2.14 3.42 4.54
CA ALA A 24 1.26 3.22 3.38
C ALA A 24 0.65 1.80 3.38
N ALA A 25 1.43 0.78 3.74
CA ALA A 25 0.96 -0.60 3.83
C ALA A 25 -0.11 -0.78 4.91
N GLN A 26 0.02 -0.09 6.05
CA GLN A 26 -1.01 -0.08 7.09
C GLN A 26 -2.32 0.54 6.59
N VAL A 27 -2.25 1.67 5.87
CA VAL A 27 -3.44 2.29 5.25
C VAL A 27 -4.10 1.33 4.25
N ALA A 28 -3.32 0.74 3.36
CA ALA A 28 -3.81 -0.20 2.34
C ALA A 28 -4.48 -1.44 2.97
N ALA A 29 -3.85 -2.04 3.99
CA ALA A 29 -4.42 -3.18 4.71
C ALA A 29 -5.69 -2.81 5.51
N GLY A 30 -5.81 -1.54 5.92
CA GLY A 30 -6.99 -1.00 6.60
C GLY A 30 -8.23 -0.93 5.71
N TRP A 31 -8.07 -0.84 4.38
CA TRP A 31 -9.19 -0.85 3.44
C TRP A 31 -9.84 -2.22 3.27
N VAL A 32 -9.14 -3.29 3.65
CA VAL A 32 -9.62 -4.67 3.47
C VAL A 32 -10.35 -5.14 4.73
N SER A 33 -11.60 -5.55 4.53
CA SER A 33 -12.40 -6.26 5.52
C SER A 33 -12.81 -7.63 4.99
N ALA A 34 -13.38 -8.48 5.86
CA ALA A 34 -13.85 -9.81 5.46
C ALA A 34 -14.91 -9.72 4.34
N ASP A 35 -15.81 -8.75 4.40
CA ASP A 35 -16.95 -8.61 3.49
C ASP A 35 -16.74 -7.52 2.43
N THR A 36 -15.74 -6.68 2.63
CA THR A 36 -15.40 -5.56 1.73
C THR A 36 -13.99 -5.78 1.20
N PRO A 37 -13.85 -6.55 0.10
CA PRO A 37 -12.64 -6.53 -0.70
C PRO A 37 -12.33 -5.10 -1.20
N LEU A 38 -11.09 -4.85 -1.64
CA LEU A 38 -10.77 -3.59 -2.31
C LEU A 38 -11.67 -3.39 -3.53
N SER A 39 -12.10 -2.14 -3.74
CA SER A 39 -12.68 -1.75 -5.02
C SER A 39 -11.63 -1.78 -6.12
N GLN A 40 -12.08 -1.80 -7.37
CA GLN A 40 -11.17 -1.76 -8.52
C GLN A 40 -10.29 -0.51 -8.50
N ASP A 41 -10.87 0.64 -8.18
CA ASP A 41 -10.14 1.91 -8.09
C ASP A 41 -9.09 1.90 -6.99
N GLN A 42 -9.41 1.34 -5.81
CA GLN A 42 -8.44 1.17 -4.73
C GLN A 42 -7.29 0.26 -5.16
N GLY A 43 -7.59 -0.86 -5.82
CA GLY A 43 -6.55 -1.75 -6.34
C GLY A 43 -5.62 -1.04 -7.34
N TRP A 44 -6.17 -0.28 -8.29
CA TRP A 44 -5.36 0.43 -9.28
C TRP A 44 -4.56 1.56 -8.66
N HIS A 45 -5.11 2.20 -7.62
CA HIS A 45 -4.37 3.16 -6.82
C HIS A 45 -3.13 2.53 -6.18
N LEU A 46 -3.27 1.34 -5.57
CA LEU A 46 -2.13 0.63 -4.98
C LEU A 46 -1.11 0.18 -6.05
N VAL A 47 -1.55 -0.18 -7.25
CA VAL A 47 -0.66 -0.50 -8.38
C VAL A 47 0.16 0.73 -8.78
N GLY A 48 -0.48 1.89 -8.94
CA GLY A 48 0.19 3.14 -9.31
C GLY A 48 1.22 3.62 -8.28
N LEU A 49 1.07 3.24 -7.01
CA LEU A 49 2.06 3.52 -5.95
C LEU A 49 3.29 2.61 -6.01
N GLN A 50 3.19 1.44 -6.66
CA GLN A 50 4.29 0.48 -6.80
C GLN A 50 5.02 0.63 -8.13
N TYR A 51 4.28 0.96 -9.19
CA TYR A 51 4.82 0.96 -10.55
C TYR A 51 4.01 1.88 -11.45
N ALA A 52 4.63 2.96 -11.95
CA ALA A 52 4.03 3.86 -12.92
C ALA A 52 4.76 3.75 -14.26
N GLY A 53 4.06 3.36 -15.33
CA GLY A 53 4.55 3.62 -16.69
C GLY A 53 4.90 2.42 -17.58
N SER A 54 4.41 1.21 -17.26
CA SER A 54 4.31 0.16 -18.30
C SER A 54 3.09 -0.73 -18.10
N ALA A 55 2.29 -0.90 -19.16
CA ALA A 55 1.04 -1.66 -19.11
C ALA A 55 1.26 -3.12 -18.66
N GLN A 56 2.36 -3.75 -19.07
CA GLN A 56 2.70 -5.11 -18.63
C GLN A 56 3.13 -5.18 -17.16
N GLY A 57 3.90 -4.20 -16.67
CA GLY A 57 4.30 -4.12 -15.26
C GLY A 57 3.11 -3.82 -14.34
N GLU A 58 2.19 -2.98 -14.80
CA GLU A 58 0.94 -2.65 -14.09
C GLU A 58 0.03 -3.87 -13.96
N MET A 59 -0.11 -4.68 -15.02
CA MET A 59 -0.89 -5.93 -14.96
C MET A 59 -0.31 -6.95 -13.97
N HIS A 60 1.02 -7.14 -13.96
CA HIS A 60 1.65 -8.05 -13.01
C HIS A 60 1.51 -7.57 -11.56
N THR A 61 1.67 -6.27 -11.34
CA THR A 61 1.47 -5.63 -10.04
C THR A 61 0.01 -5.78 -9.59
N TRP A 62 -0.95 -5.61 -10.50
CA TRP A 62 -2.37 -5.83 -10.25
C TRP A 62 -2.67 -7.26 -9.78
N ASP A 63 -2.11 -8.27 -10.44
CA ASP A 63 -2.25 -9.67 -10.00
C ASP A 63 -1.67 -9.89 -8.61
N GLY A 64 -0.52 -9.27 -8.31
CA GLY A 64 0.08 -9.29 -6.98
C GLY A 64 -0.80 -8.65 -5.91
N VAL A 65 -1.46 -7.53 -6.20
CA VAL A 65 -2.40 -6.86 -5.28
C VAL A 65 -3.65 -7.70 -5.08
N ARG A 66 -4.21 -8.30 -6.14
CA ARG A 66 -5.38 -9.19 -6.02
C ARG A 66 -5.08 -10.42 -5.16
N ALA A 67 -3.94 -11.07 -5.38
CA ALA A 67 -3.55 -12.24 -4.60
C ALA A 67 -3.36 -11.89 -3.12
N TRP A 68 -2.65 -10.79 -2.83
CA TRP A 68 -2.47 -10.27 -1.48
C TRP A 68 -3.82 -10.00 -0.78
N GLN A 69 -4.74 -9.32 -1.46
CA GLN A 69 -6.05 -9.01 -0.91
C GLN A 69 -6.86 -10.28 -0.64
N GLN A 70 -6.86 -11.23 -1.57
CA GLN A 70 -7.57 -12.49 -1.40
C GLN A 70 -7.07 -13.27 -0.18
N GLN A 71 -5.76 -13.32 0.03
CA GLN A 71 -5.18 -13.96 1.21
C GLN A 71 -5.66 -13.31 2.51
N LEU A 72 -5.65 -11.97 2.58
CA LEU A 72 -6.14 -11.24 3.75
C LEU A 72 -7.64 -11.47 3.98
N VAL A 73 -8.47 -11.37 2.94
CA VAL A 73 -9.92 -11.63 3.05
C VAL A 73 -10.20 -13.04 3.54
N GLN A 74 -9.49 -14.05 3.01
CA GLN A 74 -9.67 -15.44 3.45
C GLN A 74 -9.30 -15.63 4.92
N ALA A 75 -8.20 -15.05 5.37
CA ALA A 75 -7.80 -15.10 6.77
C ALA A 75 -8.81 -14.41 7.69
N LEU A 76 -9.39 -13.29 7.27
CA LEU A 76 -10.42 -12.58 8.01
C LEU A 76 -11.76 -13.34 8.05
N LYS A 77 -12.14 -14.03 6.96
CA LYS A 77 -13.36 -14.84 6.90
C LYS A 77 -13.26 -16.14 7.70
N ALA A 78 -12.06 -16.69 7.86
CA ALA A 78 -11.82 -17.87 8.69
C ALA A 78 -11.93 -17.58 10.20
N ALA A 79 -12.22 -16.33 10.58
CA ALA A 79 -12.37 -15.95 11.97
C ALA A 79 -13.71 -16.41 12.55
N ASP A 80 -13.65 -17.17 13.64
CA ASP A 80 -14.82 -17.73 14.35
C ASP A 80 -15.21 -16.91 15.60
N GLY A 81 -14.53 -15.80 15.86
CA GLY A 81 -14.78 -14.91 17.01
C GLY A 81 -14.12 -15.36 18.32
N SER A 82 -13.38 -16.47 18.34
CA SER A 82 -12.60 -16.91 19.50
C SER A 82 -11.38 -16.02 19.77
N ALA A 83 -10.80 -16.12 20.98
CA ALA A 83 -9.53 -15.46 21.31
C ALA A 83 -8.39 -15.92 20.39
N ASP A 84 -8.36 -17.21 20.05
CA ASP A 84 -7.40 -17.78 19.10
C ASP A 84 -7.59 -17.19 17.70
N SER A 85 -8.84 -16.96 17.29
CA SER A 85 -9.17 -16.28 16.04
C SER A 85 -8.71 -14.83 16.04
N ALA A 86 -8.82 -14.11 17.16
CA ALA A 86 -8.31 -12.74 17.26
C ALA A 86 -6.78 -12.69 17.06
N GLY A 87 -6.05 -13.65 17.64
CA GLY A 87 -4.62 -13.82 17.42
C GLY A 87 -4.28 -14.09 15.95
N ARG A 88 -5.00 -15.02 15.30
CA ARG A 88 -4.82 -15.34 13.87
C ARG A 88 -5.09 -14.13 12.98
N ILE A 89 -6.13 -13.34 13.27
CA ILE A 89 -6.43 -12.10 12.54
C ILE A 89 -5.29 -11.09 12.68
N ALA A 90 -4.77 -10.90 13.90
CA ALA A 90 -3.68 -9.97 14.15
C ALA A 90 -2.40 -10.36 13.38
N THR A 91 -2.07 -11.65 13.36
CA THR A 91 -0.96 -12.20 12.56
C THR A 91 -1.20 -11.97 11.06
N ALA A 92 -2.36 -12.36 10.53
CA ALA A 92 -2.68 -12.20 9.12
C ALA A 92 -2.62 -10.74 8.66
N ARG A 93 -3.09 -9.80 9.50
CA ARG A 93 -2.96 -8.36 9.22
C ARG A 93 -1.50 -7.91 9.22
N SER A 94 -0.71 -8.37 10.19
CA SER A 94 0.72 -8.01 10.27
C SER A 94 1.50 -8.54 9.06
N GLU A 95 1.22 -9.76 8.63
CA GLU A 95 1.79 -10.35 7.42
C GLU A 95 1.36 -9.61 6.15
N ALA A 96 0.07 -9.28 6.03
CA ALA A 96 -0.43 -8.50 4.89
C ALA A 96 0.22 -7.11 4.82
N VAL A 97 0.42 -6.45 5.96
CA VAL A 97 1.15 -5.18 6.02
C VAL A 97 2.60 -5.36 5.58
N ALA A 98 3.31 -6.38 6.09
CA ALA A 98 4.70 -6.64 5.69
C ALA A 98 4.84 -6.91 4.18
N GLN A 99 3.95 -7.73 3.61
CA GLN A 99 3.95 -8.02 2.18
C GLN A 99 3.70 -6.77 1.32
N MET A 100 2.75 -5.92 1.71
CA MET A 100 2.46 -4.69 0.98
C MET A 100 3.59 -3.66 1.13
N ARG A 101 4.22 -3.57 2.31
CA ARG A 101 5.41 -2.75 2.53
C ARG A 101 6.53 -3.15 1.57
N ASP A 102 6.83 -4.45 1.49
CA ASP A 102 7.90 -4.96 0.64
C ASP A 102 7.64 -4.67 -0.84
N LYS A 103 6.37 -4.70 -1.26
CA LYS A 103 5.95 -4.28 -2.60
C LYS A 103 6.19 -2.79 -2.86
N PHE A 104 5.83 -1.91 -1.93
CA PHE A 104 6.11 -0.47 -2.06
C PHE A 104 7.61 -0.16 -2.08
N LEU A 105 8.41 -0.81 -1.22
CA LEU A 105 9.87 -0.68 -1.22
C LEU A 105 10.48 -1.15 -2.55
N ALA A 106 10.00 -2.27 -3.10
CA ALA A 106 10.43 -2.74 -4.40
C ALA A 106 10.12 -1.71 -5.51
N GLY A 107 8.97 -1.04 -5.42
CA GLY A 107 8.61 0.06 -6.33
C GLY A 107 9.58 1.24 -6.29
N ILE A 108 9.91 1.72 -5.07
CA ILE A 108 10.90 2.81 -4.87
C ILE A 108 12.26 2.41 -5.47
N ARG A 109 12.79 1.24 -5.09
CA ARG A 109 14.10 0.76 -5.57
C ARG A 109 14.14 0.55 -7.07
N SER A 110 13.06 0.02 -7.65
CA SER A 110 12.96 -0.18 -9.11
C SER A 110 12.99 1.16 -9.84
N ALA A 111 12.33 2.19 -9.29
CA ALA A 111 12.36 3.53 -9.85
C ALA A 111 13.76 4.16 -9.80
N GLU A 112 14.49 3.98 -8.70
CA GLU A 112 15.89 4.43 -8.56
C GLU A 112 16.82 3.75 -9.57
N GLN A 113 16.72 2.42 -9.70
CA GLN A 113 17.57 1.62 -10.59
C GLN A 113 17.34 1.92 -12.06
N LEU A 114 16.10 2.21 -12.45
CA LEU A 114 15.76 2.44 -13.84
C LEU A 114 16.29 3.77 -14.37
N ASN A 115 16.68 4.72 -13.50
CA ASN A 115 17.38 5.99 -13.79
C ASN A 115 16.97 6.66 -15.12
N LYS A 116 15.71 6.51 -15.52
CA LYS A 116 15.16 7.07 -16.74
C LYS A 116 14.60 8.41 -16.38
N THR A 117 15.20 9.44 -16.95
CA THR A 117 14.67 10.80 -17.04
C THR A 117 13.16 10.74 -17.16
N TRP A 118 12.48 11.20 -16.12
CA TRP A 118 11.04 11.10 -15.92
C TRP A 118 10.31 11.91 -16.98
N ILE A 119 10.02 11.31 -18.14
CA ILE A 119 9.27 11.96 -19.22
C ILE A 119 7.76 12.04 -18.87
N SER A 120 7.28 11.21 -17.92
CA SER A 120 5.95 11.33 -17.30
C SER A 120 5.91 10.47 -16.02
N SER A 121 6.23 11.02 -14.85
CA SER A 121 5.26 11.62 -13.91
C SER A 121 4.93 10.68 -12.75
N THR A 122 5.78 10.66 -11.73
CA THR A 122 5.49 10.86 -10.28
C THR A 122 6.59 10.18 -9.47
N ASP A 123 7.31 10.94 -8.65
CA ASP A 123 8.26 10.41 -7.66
C ASP A 123 7.53 9.44 -6.71
N PRO A 124 7.93 8.15 -6.61
CA PRO A 124 7.26 7.15 -5.78
C PRO A 124 7.24 7.55 -4.30
N ARG A 125 8.29 8.20 -3.80
CA ARG A 125 8.31 8.71 -2.41
C ARG A 125 7.25 9.80 -2.24
N ALA A 126 7.18 10.76 -3.15
CA ALA A 126 6.16 11.80 -3.13
C ALA A 126 4.74 11.22 -3.26
N ALA A 127 4.55 10.17 -4.07
CA ALA A 127 3.27 9.48 -4.23
C ALA A 127 2.82 8.80 -2.92
N LEU A 128 3.72 8.08 -2.26
CA LEU A 128 3.46 7.43 -0.97
C LEU A 128 3.19 8.45 0.14
N CYS A 129 3.97 9.53 0.18
CA CYS A 129 3.79 10.64 1.12
C CYS A 129 2.41 11.32 0.94
N ALA A 130 2.03 11.62 -0.31
CA ALA A 130 0.72 12.18 -0.62
C ALA A 130 -0.42 11.19 -0.33
N PHE A 131 -0.18 9.89 -0.55
CA PHE A 131 -1.12 8.83 -0.20
C PHE A 131 -1.37 8.80 1.30
N ILE A 132 -0.34 8.68 2.13
CA ILE A 132 -0.44 8.66 3.59
C ILE A 132 -1.15 9.91 4.10
N SER A 133 -0.77 11.09 3.59
CA SER A 133 -1.35 12.38 4.01
C SER A 133 -2.86 12.50 3.78
N ARG A 134 -3.44 11.72 2.84
CA ARG A 134 -4.89 11.72 2.58
C ARG A 134 -5.69 10.90 3.59
N PHE A 135 -5.03 10.02 4.34
CA PHE A 135 -5.67 9.06 5.25
C PHE A 135 -5.22 9.24 6.71
N GLN A 136 -4.50 10.32 7.01
CA GLN A 136 -4.20 10.82 8.36
C GLN A 136 -5.12 11.99 8.71
#